data_AF-A0A921CPU7-F1
#
_entry.id   AF-A0A921CPU7-F1
#
_cell.length_a   1.000
_cell.length_b   1.000
_cell.length_c   1.000
_cell.angle_alpha   90.00
_cell.angle_beta   90.00
_cell.angle_gamma   90.00
#
_symmetry.space_group_name_H-M   'P 1'
#
loop_
_entity.id
_entity.type
_entity.pdbx_description
1 polymer ?
#
loop_
_entity_poly.entity_id
_entity_poly.type
_entity_poly.pdbx_seq_one_letter_code
_entity_poly.pdbx_strand_id
1 'polypeptide(L)' 'MTLDEYITWYQEHYGKKPSEKLIESFCRANGLPWPQEKEETEKESEVEEG' A
#
# COMPACT_ATOMS: atom_id res chain seq x y z
N MET A 1 4.32 -18.50 -10.26
CA MET A 1 3.60 -17.34 -9.72
C MET A 1 4.65 -16.33 -9.27
N THR A 2 4.73 -15.25 -10.02
CA THR A 2 5.51 -14.04 -9.74
C THR A 2 4.86 -13.24 -8.61
N LEU A 3 5.57 -12.24 -8.11
CA LEU A 3 5.04 -11.34 -7.08
C LEU A 3 3.78 -10.61 -7.54
N ASP A 4 3.77 -10.12 -8.79
CA ASP A 4 2.62 -9.46 -9.39
C ASP A 4 1.41 -10.39 -9.51
N GLU A 5 1.62 -11.63 -10.00
CA GLU A 5 0.54 -12.62 -10.08
C GLU A 5 -0.06 -12.95 -8.70
N TYR A 6 0.78 -13.01 -7.65
CA TYR A 6 0.31 -13.21 -6.28
C TYR A 6 -0.50 -12.02 -5.76
N ILE A 7 -0.04 -10.79 -6.01
CA ILE A 7 -0.73 -9.56 -5.61
C ILE A 7 -2.10 -9.50 -6.28
N THR A 8 -2.19 -9.76 -7.59
CA THR A 8 -3.45 -9.78 -8.35
C THR A 8 -4.40 -10.82 -7.79
N TRP A 9 -3.97 -12.08 -7.67
CA TRP A 9 -4.82 -13.16 -7.15
C TRP A 9 -5.37 -12.84 -5.74
N TYR A 10 -4.52 -12.28 -4.87
CA TYR A 10 -4.91 -11.93 -3.52
C TYR A 10 -5.92 -10.77 -3.49
N GLN A 11 -5.69 -9.74 -4.31
CA GLN A 11 -6.63 -8.62 -4.44
C GLN A 11 -7.99 -9.09 -4.96
N GLU A 12 -8.03 -10.01 -5.94
CA GLU A 12 -9.29 -10.58 -6.45
C GLU A 12 -10.08 -11.34 -5.37
N HIS A 13 -9.39 -12.07 -4.48
CA HIS A 13 -10.04 -12.87 -3.43
C HIS A 13 -10.42 -12.07 -2.18
N TYR A 14 -9.63 -11.06 -1.82
CA TYR A 14 -9.76 -10.37 -0.53
C TYR A 14 -10.08 -8.87 -0.65
N GLY A 15 -10.13 -8.32 -1.86
CA GLY A 15 -10.50 -6.94 -2.15
C GLY A 15 -9.48 -5.87 -1.74
N LYS A 16 -8.33 -6.27 -1.18
CA LYS A 16 -7.25 -5.37 -0.71
C LYS A 16 -5.88 -5.96 -1.03
N LYS A 17 -4.85 -5.12 -1.16
CA LYS A 17 -3.46 -5.59 -1.23
C LYS A 17 -3.06 -6.27 0.08
N PRO A 18 -2.13 -7.25 0.04
CA PRO A 18 -1.62 -7.88 1.26
C PRO A 18 -1.07 -6.87 2.30
N SER A 19 -0.39 -5.83 1.82
CA SER A 19 0.17 -4.76 2.65
C SER A 19 -0.91 -3.97 3.41
N GLU A 20 -2.06 -3.73 2.80
CA GLU A 20 -3.16 -3.01 3.46
C GLU A 20 -3.73 -3.80 4.64
N LYS A 21 -3.86 -5.13 4.53
CA LYS A 21 -4.29 -5.95 5.68
C LYS A 21 -3.29 -5.92 6.84
N LEU A 22 -2.00 -5.83 6.53
CA LEU A 22 -0.95 -5.73 7.55
C LEU A 22 -1.06 -4.40 8.29
N ILE A 23 -1.20 -3.29 7.55
CA ILE A 23 -1.40 -1.96 8.12
C ILE A 23 -2.70 -1.94 8.92
N GLU A 24 -3.77 -2.61 8.45
CA GLU A 24 -5.10 -2.56 9.10
C GLU A 24 -5.03 -3.24 10.46
N SER A 25 -4.39 -4.41 10.49
CA SER A 25 -4.15 -5.17 11.72
C SER A 25 -3.28 -4.37 12.69
N PHE A 26 -2.24 -3.71 12.20
CA PHE A 26 -1.38 -2.86 13.02
C PHE A 26 -2.14 -1.67 13.61
N CYS A 27 -2.90 -0.93 12.80
CA CYS A 27 -3.71 0.20 13.26
C CYS A 27 -4.73 -0.24 14.32
N ARG A 28 -5.45 -1.33 14.05
CA ARG A 28 -6.45 -1.87 14.97
C ARG A 28 -5.84 -2.31 16.30
N ALA A 29 -4.69 -2.99 16.27
CA ALA A 29 -4.01 -3.46 17.47
C ALA A 29 -3.51 -2.32 18.36
N ASN A 30 -3.15 -1.18 17.77
CA ASN A 30 -2.59 -0.03 18.47
C ASN A 30 -3.60 1.11 18.70
N GLY A 31 -4.87 0.94 18.30
CA GLY A 31 -5.88 2.00 18.37
C GLY A 31 -5.55 3.22 17.52
N LEU A 32 -4.74 3.04 16.46
CA LEU A 32 -4.37 4.11 15.54
C LEU A 32 -5.45 4.28 14.47
N PRO A 33 -5.71 5.51 14.01
CA PRO A 33 -6.59 5.73 12.87
C PRO A 33 -6.01 5.07 11.61
N TRP A 34 -6.90 4.62 10.72
CA TRP A 34 -6.50 4.14 9.40
C TRP A 34 -5.84 5.29 8.62
N PRO A 35 -4.63 5.12 8.07
CA PRO A 35 -4.03 6.14 7.22
C PRO A 35 -4.96 6.37 6.03
N GLN A 36 -5.45 7.61 5.89
CA GLN A 36 -6.07 8.04 4.65
C GLN A 36 -4.98 7.98 3.58
N GLU A 37 -5.23 7.32 2.45
CA GLU A 37 -4.36 7.44 1.28
C GLU A 37 -4.20 8.93 1.01
N LYS A 38 -3.01 9.46 1.31
CA LYS A 38 -2.62 10.75 0.78
C LYS A 38 -2.46 10.47 -0.69
N GLU A 39 -3.33 11.02 -1.53
CA GLU A 39 -3.07 11.09 -2.97
C GLU A 39 -1.62 11.56 -3.11
N GLU A 40 -0.74 10.65 -3.54
CA GLU A 40 0.65 10.96 -3.84
C GLU A 40 0.58 11.93 -5.01
N THR A 41 0.57 13.23 -4.71
CA THR A 41 0.91 14.24 -5.69
C THR A 41 2.35 13.94 -6.07
N GLU A 42 2.51 13.27 -7.21
CA GLU A 42 3.77 13.05 -7.91
C GLU A 42 4.59 14.35 -7.85
N LYS A 43 5.60 14.37 -6.99
CA LYS A 43 6.73 15.28 -7.12
C LYS A 43 7.94 14.42 -7.36
N GLU A 44 8.04 13.96 -8.60
CA GLU A 44 9.31 13.68 -9.25
C GLU A 44 10.18 14.93 -9.05
N SER A 45 11.04 14.89 -8.03
CA SER A 45 12.05 15.91 -7.83
C SER A 45 13.26 15.47 -8.64
N GLU A 46 13.28 15.99 -9.87
CA GLU A 46 14.45 16.31 -10.69
C GLU A 46 15.76 16.24 -9.88
N VAL A 47 16.57 15.21 -10.15
CA VAL A 47 17.98 15.20 -9.75
C VAL A 47 18.75 15.88 -10.88
N GLU A 48 18.97 17.19 -10.76
CA GLU A 48 20.05 17.89 -11.46
C GLU A 48 21.39 17.35 -10.92
N GLU A 49 22.13 16.59 -11.73
CA GLU A 49 23.59 16.50 -11.59
C GLU A 49 24.22 17.44 -12.63
N GLY A 50 25.06 18.35 -12.13
CA GLY A 50 25.86 19.30 -12.91
C GLY A 50 27.25 18.80 -13.28
#